data_AF-A0A9W4UFC2-F1
#
_entry.id   AF-A0A9W4UFC2-F1
#
_cell.length_a   1.000
_cell.length_b   1.000
_cell.length_c   1.000
_cell.angle_alpha   90.00
_cell.angle_beta   90.00
_cell.angle_gamma   90.00
#
_symmetry.space_group_name_H-M   'P 1'
#
loop_
_entity.id
_entity.type
_entity.pdbx_description
1 polymer ?
#
loop_
_entity_poly.entity_id
_entity_poly.type
_entity_poly.pdbx_seq_one_letter_code
_entity_poly.pdbx_strand_id
1 'polypeptide(L)'
;MTVVHMVMFKFRPDVSAEHKETFVRELRKLKDLSCVKDHKLLVGGPSISDPIERSKGFEFALLSFHQDRKALEEYQASKEHHRVTSTYLFPFKEDIVRFDFEVRDEDEHMCDFGKAFGLKEAESKT
;
A
#
# COMPACT_ATOMS: atom_id res chain seq x y z
N MET A 1 13.39 -10.81 6.57
CA MET A 1 12.21 -10.41 7.35
C MET A 1 11.22 -9.73 6.42
N THR A 2 9.93 -9.90 6.67
CA THR A 2 8.87 -9.21 5.96
C THR A 2 9.13 -7.71 6.03
N VAL A 3 9.01 -7.02 4.90
CA VAL A 3 9.07 -5.57 4.84
C VAL A 3 7.66 -5.02 4.72
N VAL A 4 7.31 -4.11 5.62
CA VAL A 4 6.08 -3.32 5.54
C VAL A 4 6.41 -1.99 4.86
N HIS A 5 5.72 -1.72 3.76
CA HIS A 5 5.83 -0.48 3.00
C HIS A 5 4.58 0.37 3.28
N MET A 6 4.77 1.51 3.94
CA MET A 6 3.70 2.46 4.24
C MET A 6 3.88 3.75 3.46
N VAL A 7 2.82 4.23 2.82
CA VAL A 7 2.84 5.50 2.10
C VAL A 7 1.58 6.30 2.38
N MET A 8 1.72 7.57 2.74
CA MET A 8 0.60 8.50 2.86
C MET A 8 0.64 9.51 1.71
N PHE A 9 -0.51 9.80 1.11
CA PHE A 9 -0.62 10.66 -0.07
C PHE A 9 -1.45 11.90 0.27
N LYS A 10 -0.90 13.07 -0.09
CA LYS A 10 -1.60 14.35 -0.02
C LYS A 10 -1.63 14.95 -1.42
N PHE A 11 -2.82 15.18 -1.97
CA PHE A 11 -2.98 15.81 -3.27
C PHE A 11 -3.09 17.32 -3.13
N ARG A 12 -2.72 18.06 -4.19
CA ARG A 12 -3.01 19.49 -4.25
C ARG A 12 -4.53 19.74 -4.18
N PRO A 13 -4.96 20.90 -3.68
CA PRO A 13 -6.38 21.21 -3.53
C PRO A 13 -7.15 21.29 -4.86
N ASP A 14 -6.48 21.53 -5.98
CA ASP A 14 -7.09 21.64 -7.32
C ASP A 14 -7.36 20.28 -8.00
N VAL A 15 -6.90 19.18 -7.41
CA VAL A 15 -7.06 17.84 -8.00
C VAL A 15 -8.49 17.32 -7.83
N SER A 16 -9.12 16.91 -8.93
CA SER A 16 -10.50 16.42 -8.93
C SER A 16 -10.66 15.12 -8.13
N ALA A 17 -11.85 14.92 -7.56
CA ALA A 17 -12.20 13.68 -6.87
C ALA A 17 -12.11 12.45 -7.80
N GLU A 18 -12.52 12.59 -9.06
CA GLU A 18 -12.44 11.52 -10.08
C GLU A 18 -11.00 11.07 -10.33
N HIS A 19 -10.05 12.01 -10.36
CA HIS A 19 -8.63 11.70 -10.51
C HIS A 19 -8.11 10.95 -9.28
N LYS A 20 -8.46 11.40 -8.06
CA LYS A 20 -8.08 10.73 -6.81
C LYS A 20 -8.66 9.31 -6.73
N GLU A 21 -9.91 9.11 -7.13
CA GLU A 21 -10.54 7.78 -7.18
C GLU A 21 -9.86 6.87 -8.20
N THR A 22 -9.50 7.41 -9.38
CA THR A 22 -8.74 6.67 -10.39
C THR A 22 -7.36 6.27 -9.86
N PHE A 23 -6.65 7.17 -9.19
CA PHE A 23 -5.39 6.85 -8.53
C PHE A 23 -5.55 5.68 -7.55
N VAL A 24 -6.52 5.74 -6.65
CA VAL A 24 -6.79 4.67 -5.67
C VAL A 24 -7.09 3.35 -6.37
N ARG A 25 -7.93 3.36 -7.41
CA ARG A 25 -8.28 2.16 -8.18
C ARG A 25 -7.05 1.53 -8.83
N GLU A 26 -6.21 2.33 -9.50
CA GLU A 26 -5.01 1.81 -10.17
C GLU A 26 -3.94 1.35 -9.17
N LEU A 27 -3.80 2.05 -8.03
CA LEU A 27 -2.87 1.67 -6.97
C LEU A 27 -3.25 0.33 -6.33
N ARG A 28 -4.55 0.07 -6.13
CA ARG A 28 -5.05 -1.20 -5.58
C ARG A 28 -4.77 -2.41 -6.47
N LYS A 29 -4.57 -2.23 -7.77
CA LYS A 29 -4.22 -3.33 -8.70
C LYS A 29 -2.79 -3.83 -8.48
N LEU A 30 -1.91 -3.02 -7.88
CA LEU A 30 -0.52 -3.42 -7.66
C LEU A 30 -0.39 -4.60 -6.69
N LYS A 31 -1.45 -4.93 -5.93
CA LYS A 31 -1.50 -6.15 -5.11
C LYS A 31 -1.34 -7.44 -5.92
N ASP A 32 -1.64 -7.41 -7.21
CA ASP A 32 -1.57 -8.59 -8.09
C ASP A 32 -0.13 -8.91 -8.54
N LEU A 33 0.83 -8.03 -8.23
CA LEU A 33 2.26 -8.28 -8.45
C LEU A 33 2.76 -9.39 -7.51
N SER A 34 3.52 -10.35 -8.05
CA SER A 34 4.06 -11.48 -7.28
C SER A 34 5.03 -11.10 -6.17
N CYS A 35 5.66 -9.92 -6.26
CA CYS A 35 6.54 -9.37 -5.23
C CYS A 35 5.77 -8.73 -4.04
N VAL A 36 4.44 -8.62 -4.14
CA VAL A 36 3.58 -8.28 -3.00
C VAL A 36 3.23 -9.58 -2.27
N LYS A 37 3.73 -9.71 -1.05
CA LYS A 37 3.58 -10.91 -0.22
C LYS A 37 2.09 -11.22 -0.02
N ASP A 38 1.68 -12.41 -0.45
CA ASP A 38 0.31 -12.92 -0.34
C ASP A 38 -0.77 -11.96 -0.87
N HIS A 39 -0.43 -11.10 -1.85
CA HIS A 39 -1.31 -10.04 -2.36
C HIS A 39 -1.81 -9.05 -1.27
N LYS A 40 -1.07 -8.92 -0.17
CA LYS A 40 -1.39 -8.03 0.96
C LYS A 40 -0.96 -6.61 0.64
N LEU A 41 -1.82 -5.90 -0.09
CA LEU A 41 -1.76 -4.47 -0.29
C LEU A 41 -3.14 -3.85 -0.10
N LEU A 42 -3.21 -2.85 0.75
CA LEU A 42 -4.41 -2.09 1.08
C LEU A 42 -4.20 -0.62 0.76
N VAL A 43 -5.25 0.02 0.28
CA VAL A 43 -5.31 1.47 0.11
C VAL A 43 -6.51 1.97 0.90
N GLY A 44 -6.24 2.72 1.96
CA GLY A 44 -7.23 3.38 2.80
C GLY A 44 -7.66 4.73 2.23
N GLY A 45 -8.93 5.09 2.49
CA GLY A 45 -9.51 6.40 2.17
C GLY A 45 -9.15 7.49 3.18
N PRO A 46 -9.96 8.57 3.25
CA PRO A 46 -9.76 9.68 4.19
C PRO A 46 -9.59 9.21 5.63
N SER A 47 -8.77 9.91 6.40
CA SER A 47 -8.59 9.60 7.80
C SER A 47 -9.91 9.68 8.55
N ILE A 48 -10.20 8.65 9.36
CA ILE A 48 -11.37 8.59 10.24
C ILE A 48 -11.12 9.22 11.61
N SER A 49 -9.96 9.87 11.79
CA SER A 49 -9.57 10.46 13.07
C SER A 49 -10.35 11.74 13.36
N ASP A 50 -10.65 11.95 14.64
CA ASP A 50 -11.20 13.19 15.18
C ASP A 50 -10.25 13.70 16.28
N PRO A 51 -9.70 14.93 16.18
CA PRO A 51 -9.90 15.92 15.12
C PRO A 51 -9.11 15.60 13.83
N ILE A 52 -9.68 15.93 12.67
CA ILE A 52 -9.17 15.53 11.34
C ILE A 52 -7.78 16.08 11.04
N GLU A 53 -7.41 17.20 11.66
CA GLU A 53 -6.11 17.89 11.53
C GLU A 53 -4.93 16.98 11.93
N ARG A 54 -5.17 15.94 12.73
CA ARG A 54 -4.15 14.92 13.06
C ARG A 54 -3.62 14.18 11.84
N SER A 55 -4.44 14.08 10.79
CA SER A 55 -4.03 13.51 9.49
C SER A 55 -3.09 14.43 8.70
N LYS A 56 -2.89 15.68 9.14
CA LYS A 56 -2.05 16.70 8.48
C LYS A 56 -2.42 16.93 7.00
N GLY A 57 -3.68 16.67 6.65
CA GLY A 57 -4.21 16.79 5.30
C GLY A 57 -3.85 15.63 4.37
N PHE A 58 -3.24 14.56 4.85
CA PHE A 58 -3.07 13.33 4.07
C PHE A 58 -4.42 12.62 3.92
N GLU A 59 -4.80 12.35 2.68
CA GLU A 59 -6.15 11.88 2.31
C GLU A 59 -6.20 10.37 2.10
N PHE A 60 -5.08 9.74 1.77
CA PHE A 60 -5.01 8.31 1.48
C PHE A 60 -3.76 7.70 2.12
N ALA A 61 -3.83 6.42 2.44
CA ALA A 61 -2.69 5.65 2.90
C ALA A 61 -2.62 4.30 2.16
N LEU A 62 -1.42 3.88 1.78
CA LEU A 62 -1.11 2.54 1.30
C LEU A 62 -0.34 1.79 2.38
N LEU A 63 -0.69 0.52 2.53
CA LEU A 63 0.05 -0.46 3.30
C LEU A 63 0.26 -1.69 2.42
N SER A 64 1.51 -2.06 2.15
CA SER A 64 1.84 -3.31 1.46
C SER A 64 2.92 -4.12 2.17
N PHE A 65 2.87 -5.43 1.99
CA PHE A 65 3.81 -6.36 2.60
C PHE A 65 4.65 -7.01 1.51
N HIS A 66 5.94 -7.17 1.78
CA HIS A 66 6.90 -7.78 0.87
C HIS A 66 7.72 -8.82 1.64
N GLN A 67 8.11 -9.92 0.97
CA GLN A 67 8.81 -11.01 1.65
C GLN A 67 10.15 -10.57 2.25
N ASP A 68 10.82 -9.64 1.58
CA ASP A 68 12.06 -9.01 2.00
C ASP A 68 12.27 -7.67 1.26
N ARG A 69 13.41 -7.04 1.51
CA ARG A 69 13.81 -5.79 0.86
C ARG A 69 13.96 -5.92 -0.65
N LYS A 70 14.42 -7.07 -1.16
CA LYS A 70 14.59 -7.29 -2.60
C LYS A 70 13.22 -7.30 -3.30
N ALA A 71 12.23 -7.94 -2.70
CA ALA A 71 10.85 -7.91 -3.22
C ALA A 71 10.27 -6.48 -3.23
N LEU A 72 10.60 -5.63 -2.23
CA LEU A 72 10.23 -4.22 -2.26
C LEU A 72 10.95 -3.44 -3.37
N GLU A 73 12.23 -3.72 -3.62
CA GLU A 73 12.99 -3.11 -4.72
C GLU A 73 12.40 -3.51 -6.09
N GLU A 74 12.03 -4.78 -6.27
CA GLU A 74 11.33 -5.28 -7.46
C GLU A 74 9.98 -4.60 -7.64
N TYR A 75 9.19 -4.45 -6.57
CA TYR A 75 7.94 -3.70 -6.59
C TYR A 75 8.13 -2.26 -7.09
N GLN A 76 9.13 -1.56 -6.56
CA GLN A 76 9.39 -0.16 -6.91
C GLN A 76 9.90 0.01 -8.34
N ALA A 77 10.67 -0.97 -8.84
CA ALA A 77 11.18 -1.01 -10.20
C ALA A 77 10.16 -1.51 -11.24
N SER A 78 9.02 -2.06 -10.80
CA SER A 78 7.99 -2.59 -11.71
C SER A 78 7.41 -1.50 -12.62
N LYS A 79 7.10 -1.88 -13.87
CA LYS A 79 6.51 -0.96 -14.86
C LYS A 79 5.12 -0.50 -14.41
N GLU A 80 4.39 -1.37 -13.74
CA GLU A 80 3.07 -1.15 -13.19
C GLU A 80 3.12 -0.07 -12.09
N HIS A 81 4.01 -0.21 -11.11
CA HIS A 81 4.21 0.80 -10.07
C HIS A 81 4.68 2.13 -10.66
N HIS A 82 5.63 2.10 -11.60
CA HIS A 82 6.10 3.31 -12.28
C HIS A 82 4.96 4.01 -13.04
N ARG A 83 4.12 3.26 -13.77
CA ARG A 83 2.97 3.81 -14.49
C ARG A 83 2.01 4.51 -13.53
N VAL A 84 1.65 3.87 -12.41
CA VAL A 84 0.71 4.44 -11.44
C VAL A 84 1.24 5.74 -10.87
N THR A 85 2.49 5.73 -10.38
CA THR A 85 3.08 6.89 -9.71
C THR A 85 3.36 8.05 -10.66
N SER A 86 3.89 7.79 -11.85
CA SER A 86 4.16 8.83 -12.86
C SER A 86 2.89 9.44 -13.46
N THR A 87 1.85 8.63 -13.69
CA THR A 87 0.63 9.10 -14.35
C THR A 87 -0.32 9.80 -13.38
N TYR A 88 -0.53 9.21 -12.20
CA TYR A 88 -1.63 9.62 -11.33
C TYR A 88 -1.18 10.33 -10.04
N LEU A 89 0.08 10.21 -9.63
CA LEU A 89 0.56 10.77 -8.37
C LEU A 89 1.49 11.97 -8.54
N PHE A 90 2.67 11.80 -9.14
CA PHE A 90 3.71 12.83 -9.14
C PHE A 90 3.28 14.19 -9.71
N PRO A 91 2.47 14.25 -10.80
CA PRO A 91 1.99 15.53 -11.31
C PRO A 91 0.91 16.20 -10.44
N PHE A 92 0.35 15.50 -9.45
CA PHE A 92 -0.85 15.90 -8.70
C PHE A 92 -0.64 15.99 -7.19
N LYS A 93 0.43 15.38 -6.66
CA LYS A 93 0.74 15.41 -5.24
C LYS A 93 1.09 16.82 -4.77
N GLU A 94 0.66 17.14 -3.56
CA GLU A 94 1.23 18.19 -2.73
C GLU A 94 2.39 17.60 -1.92
N ASP A 95 2.14 16.48 -1.23
CA ASP A 95 3.11 15.81 -0.38
C ASP A 95 2.96 14.29 -0.39
N ILE A 96 4.03 13.59 -0.01
CA ILE A 96 4.08 12.13 0.12
C ILE A 96 4.99 11.76 1.28
N VAL A 97 4.50 10.92 2.18
CA VAL A 97 5.30 10.35 3.27
C VAL A 97 5.43 8.87 3.03
N ARG A 98 6.67 8.38 3.01
CA ARG A 98 6.99 6.96 2.91
C ARG A 98 7.72 6.53 4.18
N PHE A 99 7.29 5.43 4.77
CA PHE A 99 7.93 4.84 5.94
C PHE A 99 7.93 3.32 5.80
N ASP A 100 9.12 2.75 5.64
CA ASP A 100 9.29 1.31 5.46
C ASP A 100 10.06 0.74 6.64
N PHE A 101 9.69 -0.46 7.06
CA PHE A 101 10.38 -1.14 8.14
C PHE A 101 10.35 -2.66 7.95
N GLU A 102 11.36 -3.32 8.52
CA GLU A 102 11.39 -4.77 8.64
C GLU A 102 10.62 -5.19 9.89
N VAL A 103 9.76 -6.19 9.73
CA VAL A 103 9.03 -6.82 10.83
C VAL A 103 10.03 -7.61 11.67
N ARG A 104 9.91 -7.55 13.00
CA ARG A 104 10.77 -8.36 13.87
C ARG A 104 10.40 -9.84 13.75
N ASP A 105 11.38 -10.72 13.91
CA ASP A 105 11.16 -12.18 13.83
C ASP A 105 10.01 -12.65 14.74
N GLU A 106 9.89 -12.09 15.95
CA GLU A 106 8.82 -12.40 16.91
C GLU A 106 7.41 -12.01 16.43
N ASP A 107 7.30 -11.00 15.55
CA ASP A 107 6.07 -10.44 15.02
C ASP A 107 5.70 -10.98 13.62
N GLU A 108 6.56 -11.78 12.97
CA GLU A 108 6.32 -12.30 11.61
C GLU A 108 4.98 -13.02 11.45
N HIS A 109 4.53 -13.70 12.51
CA HIS A 109 3.24 -14.39 12.55
C HIS A 109 2.04 -13.44 12.40
N MET A 110 2.18 -12.16 12.80
CA MET A 110 1.12 -11.13 12.65
C MET A 110 0.92 -10.72 11.19
N CYS A 111 1.91 -10.95 10.33
CA CYS A 111 1.82 -10.68 8.91
C CYS A 111 1.07 -11.79 8.16
N ASP A 112 0.74 -12.92 8.81
CA ASP A 112 -0.02 -14.03 8.26
C ASP A 112 -1.45 -14.06 8.80
N PHE A 113 -2.32 -13.22 8.22
CA PHE A 113 -3.73 -13.11 8.62
C PHE A 113 -4.52 -14.42 8.46
N GLY A 114 -4.10 -15.37 7.60
CA GLY A 114 -4.80 -16.66 7.45
C GLY A 114 -4.53 -17.57 8.65
N LYS A 115 -3.27 -17.68 9.05
CA LYS A 115 -2.87 -18.49 10.22
C LYS A 115 -3.26 -17.84 11.55
N ALA A 116 -3.26 -16.51 11.63
CA ALA A 116 -3.60 -15.77 12.85
C ALA A 116 -5.03 -16.05 13.37
N PHE A 117 -5.96 -16.43 12.48
CA PHE A 117 -7.34 -16.77 12.85
C PHE A 117 -7.68 -18.27 12.71
N GLY A 118 -6.67 -19.14 12.54
CA GLY A 118 -6.88 -20.59 12.40
C GLY A 118 -7.66 -21.00 11.14
N LEU A 119 -7.73 -20.12 10.13
CA LEU A 119 -8.36 -20.43 8.86
C LEU A 119 -7.37 -21.25 8.03
N LYS A 120 -7.66 -22.54 7.81
CA LYS A 120 -6.89 -23.38 6.89
C LYS A 120 -6.93 -22.76 5.50
N GLU A 121 -5.80 -22.74 4.81
CA GLU A 121 -5.74 -22.42 3.38
C GLU A 121 -6.78 -23.30 2.67
N ALA A 122 -7.70 -22.67 1.93
CA ALA A 122 -8.59 -23.40 1.06
C ALA A 122 -7.71 -24.10 0.02
N GLU A 123 -7.64 -25.42 0.08
CA GLU A 123 -6.90 -26.24 -0.89
C GLU A 123 -7.32 -25.81 -2.29
N SER A 124 -6.37 -25.28 -3.05
CA SER A 124 -6.53 -24.96 -4.46
C SER A 124 -6.90 -26.26 -5.17
N LYS A 125 -8.17 -26.40 -5.56
CA LYS A 125 -8.61 -27.50 -6.41
C LYS A 125 -7.86 -27.40 -7.74
N THR A 126 -7.04 -28.42 -8.00
CA THR A 126 -6.32 -28.67 -9.23
C THR A 126 -7.25 -28.79 -10.43
#